data_AF-A0A0L7L2F1-F1
#
_entry.id   AF-A0A0L7L2F1-F1
#
_cell.length_a   1.000
_cell.length_b   1.000
_cell.length_c   1.000
_cell.angle_alpha   90.00
_cell.angle_beta   90.00
_cell.angle_gamma   90.00
#
_symmetry.space_group_name_H-M   'P 1'
#
loop_
_entity.id
_entity.type
_entity.pdbx_description
1 polymer ?
#
loop_
_entity_poly.entity_id
_entity_poly.type
_entity_poly.pdbx_seq_one_letter_code
_entity_poly.pdbx_strand_id
1 'polypeptide(L)'
;MTIAVDYACSQEDREHQGPQTCGGRLRGPVGVIQTPNFPNPFPVPIKCKWIIEHDIVNGTISIYFTQQYTTSGLTFTEYMYYDESYKLGERRALTVTEENITRIKWLQ
;
A
#
# COMPACT_ATOMS: atom_id res chain seq x y z
N MET A 1 6.97 -2.40 7.44
CA MET A 1 5.49 -2.46 7.37
C MET A 1 5.16 -3.48 6.32
N THR A 2 4.39 -4.52 6.65
CA THR A 2 4.11 -5.62 5.72
C THR A 2 2.61 -5.87 5.69
N ILE A 3 2.01 -5.84 4.50
CA ILE A 3 0.68 -6.38 4.22
C ILE A 3 0.89 -7.60 3.36
N ALA A 4 0.29 -8.74 3.69
CA ALA A 4 0.33 -9.92 2.83
C ALA A 4 -0.96 -10.00 2.04
N VAL A 5 -0.87 -9.64 0.78
CA VAL A 5 -1.74 -10.18 -0.23
C VAL A 5 -0.79 -10.95 -1.23
N ASP A 6 -1.21 -11.97 -1.98
CA ASP A 6 -0.54 -12.89 -2.94
C ASP A 6 -0.80 -12.77 -4.50
N TYR A 7 0.23 -12.93 -5.34
CA TYR A 7 0.37 -12.63 -6.79
C TYR A 7 0.94 -11.25 -7.14
N ALA A 8 2.28 -11.15 -7.07
CA ALA A 8 3.06 -10.08 -7.67
C ALA A 8 3.59 -10.49 -9.06
N CYS A 9 3.15 -9.83 -10.13
CA CYS A 9 3.88 -9.85 -11.40
C CYS A 9 5.05 -8.85 -11.33
N SER A 10 6.26 -9.36 -11.14
CA SER A 10 7.50 -8.59 -11.29
C SER A 10 7.85 -8.47 -12.77
N GLN A 11 7.83 -7.26 -13.34
CA GLN A 11 8.53 -6.96 -14.59
C GLN A 11 9.95 -6.51 -14.25
N GLU A 12 10.93 -7.24 -14.79
CA GLU A 12 12.36 -6.97 -14.70
C GLU A 12 12.75 -5.78 -15.56
N ASP A 13 13.44 -4.81 -14.95
CA ASP A 13 14.55 -4.09 -15.59
C ASP A 13 15.63 -3.90 -14.51
N ARG A 14 16.74 -4.63 -14.64
CA ARG A 14 17.94 -4.43 -13.81
C ARG A 14 18.85 -3.42 -14.50
N GLU A 15 19.16 -2.32 -13.83
CA GLU A 15 20.51 -1.85 -13.49
C GLU A 15 20.47 -0.38 -13.03
N HIS A 16 21.31 -0.06 -12.04
CA HIS A 16 21.29 1.10 -11.13
C HIS A 16 20.46 0.86 -9.87
N GLN A 17 21.19 0.58 -8.78
CA GLN A 17 20.78 0.81 -7.40
C GLN A 17 20.48 2.33 -7.23
N GLY A 18 19.38 2.79 -7.84
CA GLY A 18 18.82 4.11 -7.63
C GLY A 18 18.32 4.24 -6.19
N PRO A 19 18.00 5.47 -5.74
CA PRO A 19 17.59 5.71 -4.37
C PRO A 19 16.49 4.71 -3.99
N GLN A 20 16.57 4.17 -2.78
CA GLN A 20 15.64 3.21 -2.19
C GLN A 20 14.20 3.76 -2.21
N THR A 21 13.55 3.78 -3.38
CA THR A 21 12.22 4.37 -3.58
C THR A 21 11.19 3.38 -3.09
N CYS A 22 10.30 3.86 -2.22
CA CYS A 22 9.15 3.08 -1.77
C CYS A 22 7.89 3.48 -2.52
N GLY A 23 6.97 2.54 -2.64
CA GLY A 23 5.78 2.71 -3.44
C GLY A 23 5.77 1.79 -4.64
N GLY A 24 4.75 1.92 -5.46
CA GLY A 24 4.58 1.09 -6.65
C GLY A 24 3.12 0.81 -6.93
N ARG A 25 2.89 -0.06 -7.89
CA ARG A 25 1.55 -0.44 -8.34
C ARG A 25 1.40 -1.95 -8.20
N LEU A 26 0.36 -2.37 -7.52
CA LEU A 26 0.04 -3.77 -7.30
C LEU A 26 -1.22 -4.10 -8.10
N ARG A 27 -1.08 -5.12 -8.95
CA ARG A 27 -2.15 -5.72 -9.71
C ARG A 27 -2.09 -7.22 -9.45
N GLY A 28 -3.23 -7.80 -9.12
CA GLY A 28 -3.33 -9.20 -8.75
C GLY A 28 -4.41 -9.37 -7.69
N PRO A 29 -4.96 -10.58 -7.56
CA PRO A 29 -5.95 -10.84 -6.53
C PRO A 29 -5.40 -10.56 -5.14
N VAL A 30 -4.07 -10.67 -4.98
CA VAL A 30 -3.44 -10.56 -3.69
C VAL A 30 -1.96 -9.92 -3.96
N GLY A 31 -1.30 -9.09 -3.12
CA GLY A 31 0.14 -8.64 -3.24
C GLY A 31 0.87 -8.10 -1.94
N VAL A 32 2.21 -8.06 -1.87
CA VAL A 32 2.93 -7.61 -0.63
C VAL A 32 3.43 -6.17 -0.73
N ILE A 33 3.14 -5.34 0.27
CA ILE A 33 3.66 -3.97 0.39
C ILE A 33 4.71 -3.90 1.49
N GLN A 34 5.91 -3.41 1.15
CA GLN A 34 7.02 -3.24 2.09
C GLN A 34 7.74 -1.91 1.92
N THR A 35 8.30 -1.42 3.03
CA THR A 35 9.30 -0.34 3.00
C THR A 35 10.62 -0.88 2.43
N PRO A 36 11.47 -0.02 1.87
CA PRO A 36 12.78 -0.45 1.37
C PRO A 36 13.56 -1.12 2.49
N ASN A 37 14.35 -2.13 2.15
CA ASN A 37 15.21 -2.89 3.07
C ASN A 37 14.52 -3.58 4.25
N PHE A 38 13.18 -3.61 4.34
CA PHE A 38 12.48 -4.28 5.44
C PHE A 38 12.96 -5.74 5.61
N PRO A 39 13.25 -6.22 6.84
CA PRO A 39 13.04 -5.59 8.15
C PRO A 39 14.18 -4.69 8.64
N ASN A 40 15.22 -4.48 7.84
CA ASN A 40 16.36 -3.63 8.19
C ASN A 40 16.00 -2.14 8.11
N PRO A 41 16.81 -1.26 8.75
CA PRO A 41 16.62 0.19 8.66
C PRO A 41 16.69 0.70 7.22
N PHE A 42 15.92 1.75 6.95
CA PHE A 42 15.90 2.48 5.69
C PHE A 42 16.00 4.00 5.95
N PRO A 43 16.44 4.80 4.96
CA PRO A 43 16.53 6.24 5.12
C PRO A 43 15.18 6.90 5.43
N VAL A 44 15.16 7.80 6.40
CA VAL A 44 14.00 8.62 6.79
C VAL A 44 14.33 10.11 6.69
N PRO A 45 13.36 11.00 6.44
CA PRO A 45 11.93 10.73 6.25
C PRO A 45 11.64 10.10 4.88
N ILE A 46 10.62 9.25 4.82
CA ILE A 46 10.16 8.63 3.57
C ILE A 46 8.66 8.85 3.40
N LYS A 47 8.23 9.08 2.15
CA LYS A 47 6.82 9.23 1.81
C LYS A 47 6.47 8.30 0.66
N CYS A 48 5.73 7.24 0.99
CA CYS A 48 5.43 6.17 0.06
C CYS A 48 4.02 6.30 -0.49
N LYS A 49 3.83 5.88 -1.74
CA LYS A 49 2.52 5.76 -2.37
C LYS A 49 2.43 4.42 -3.08
N TRP A 50 1.47 3.60 -2.66
CA TRP A 50 1.11 2.38 -3.36
C TRP A 50 -0.26 2.55 -4.02
N ILE A 51 -0.39 2.02 -5.22
CA ILE A 51 -1.65 1.96 -5.95
C ILE A 51 -2.03 0.48 -6.03
N ILE A 52 -3.18 0.11 -5.48
CA ILE A 52 -3.69 -1.27 -5.51
C ILE A 52 -4.93 -1.27 -6.38
N GLU A 53 -4.94 -2.14 -7.38
CA GLU A 53 -5.96 -2.12 -8.42
C GLU A 53 -6.48 -3.53 -8.69
N HIS A 54 -7.79 -3.59 -8.95
CA HIS A 54 -8.43 -4.78 -9.46
C HIS A 54 -9.59 -4.35 -10.36
N ASP A 55 -9.97 -5.22 -11.28
CA ASP A 55 -11.00 -5.01 -12.31
C ASP A 55 -12.26 -5.84 -12.07
N ILE A 56 -12.40 -6.45 -10.87
CA ILE A 56 -13.55 -7.30 -10.53
C ILE A 56 -14.75 -6.39 -10.18
N VAL A 57 -15.89 -6.65 -10.81
CA VAL A 57 -17.14 -5.95 -10.46
C VAL A 57 -17.55 -6.33 -9.04
N ASN A 58 -17.79 -5.35 -8.18
CA ASN A 58 -18.11 -5.53 -6.74
C ASN A 58 -17.03 -6.24 -5.92
N GLY A 59 -15.78 -6.31 -6.41
CA GLY A 59 -14.69 -6.85 -5.60
C GLY A 59 -14.22 -5.86 -4.54
N THR A 60 -13.74 -6.38 -3.42
CA THR A 60 -13.30 -5.61 -2.25
C THR A 60 -11.80 -5.78 -2.06
N ILE A 61 -11.08 -4.67 -1.85
CA ILE A 61 -9.67 -4.70 -1.46
C ILE A 61 -9.60 -4.76 0.07
N SER A 62 -9.01 -5.84 0.59
CA SER A 62 -8.77 -6.01 2.03
C SER A 62 -7.29 -5.81 2.35
N ILE A 63 -7.00 -4.91 3.30
CA ILE A 63 -5.65 -4.53 3.70
C ILE A 63 -5.49 -4.78 5.20
N TYR A 64 -4.44 -5.49 5.59
CA TYR A 64 -4.09 -5.70 6.99
C TYR A 64 -2.59 -5.51 7.21
N PHE A 65 -2.22 -4.82 8.28
CA PHE A 65 -0.81 -4.54 8.60
C PHE A 65 -0.31 -5.51 9.64
N THR A 66 0.77 -6.24 9.35
CA THR A 66 1.46 -7.05 10.36
C THR A 66 2.42 -6.22 11.20
N GLN A 67 2.89 -5.09 10.66
CA GLN A 67 3.74 -4.13 11.35
C GLN A 67 3.56 -2.74 10.72
N GLN A 68 3.51 -1.67 11.52
CA GLN A 68 3.36 -0.29 11.03
C GLN A 68 4.14 0.68 11.92
N TYR A 69 4.95 1.54 11.29
CA TYR A 69 5.70 2.60 11.97
C TYR A 69 5.64 3.85 11.07
N THR A 70 4.66 4.72 11.33
CA THR A 70 4.44 5.95 10.56
C THR A 70 4.29 7.13 11.50
N THR A 71 5.08 8.18 11.30
CA THR A 71 5.00 9.40 12.11
C THR A 71 3.80 10.29 11.75
N SER A 72 3.31 10.20 10.51
CA SER A 72 2.19 11.03 10.00
C SER A 72 0.94 10.22 9.65
N GLY A 73 0.88 8.95 10.08
CA GLY A 73 -0.24 8.05 9.82
C GLY A 73 -0.32 7.55 8.38
N LEU A 74 -1.43 6.87 8.07
CA LEU A 74 -1.75 6.33 6.74
C LEU A 74 -3.00 6.99 6.19
N THR A 75 -2.98 7.32 4.89
CA THR A 75 -4.16 7.82 4.18
C THR A 75 -4.56 6.85 3.09
N PHE A 76 -5.80 6.38 3.15
CA PHE A 76 -6.41 5.56 2.12
C PHE A 76 -7.28 6.44 1.25
N THR A 77 -7.04 6.40 -0.05
CA THR A 77 -7.81 7.13 -1.05
C THR A 77 -8.41 6.14 -2.02
N GLU A 78 -9.74 6.15 -2.11
CA GLU A 78 -10.50 5.36 -3.06
C GLU A 78 -10.82 6.25 -4.26
N TYR A 79 -10.61 5.71 -5.46
CA TYR A 79 -10.97 6.37 -6.72
C TYR A 79 -11.13 5.31 -7.81
N MET A 80 -11.94 5.63 -8.82
CA MET A 80 -11.97 4.90 -10.09
C MET A 80 -11.16 5.70 -11.11
N TYR A 81 -10.65 5.06 -12.16
CA TYR A 81 -9.97 5.75 -13.25
C TYR A 81 -10.28 5.07 -14.58
N TYR A 82 -10.31 5.84 -15.66
CA TYR A 82 -10.47 5.30 -17.03
C TYR A 82 -9.13 5.17 -17.74
N ASP A 83 -8.21 6.09 -17.46
CA ASP A 83 -6.83 6.10 -17.91
C ASP A 83 -5.91 6.60 -16.77
N GLU A 84 -4.59 6.62 -17.02
CA GLU A 84 -3.59 7.09 -16.03
C GLU A 84 -3.78 8.56 -15.63
N SER A 85 -4.54 9.35 -16.41
CA SER A 85 -4.64 10.81 -16.27
C SER A 85 -5.86 11.27 -15.50
N TYR A 86 -6.93 10.47 -15.49
CA TYR A 86 -8.22 10.88 -14.93
C TYR A 86 -8.71 9.98 -13.80
N LYS A 87 -8.77 10.56 -12.59
CA LYS A 87 -9.39 9.93 -11.42
C LYS A 87 -10.80 10.45 -11.21
N LEU A 88 -11.75 9.54 -11.06
CA LEU A 88 -13.15 9.81 -10.78
C LEU A 88 -13.50 9.41 -9.34
N GLY A 89 -14.25 10.27 -8.66
CA GLY A 89 -14.78 9.97 -7.32
C GLY A 89 -13.72 9.87 -6.23
N GLU A 90 -12.59 10.57 -6.36
CA GLU A 90 -11.51 10.52 -5.37
C GLU A 90 -12.02 10.93 -3.99
N ARG A 91 -11.95 9.99 -3.05
CA ARG A 91 -12.43 10.17 -1.68
C ARG A 91 -11.42 9.59 -0.69
N ARG A 92 -11.11 10.35 0.35
CA ARG A 92 -10.32 9.85 1.49
C ARG A 92 -11.19 8.85 2.26
N ALA A 93 -10.93 7.57 2.06
CA ALA A 93 -11.69 6.49 2.67
C ALA A 93 -11.42 6.40 4.17
N LEU A 94 -10.14 6.46 4.56
CA LEU A 94 -9.69 6.33 5.96
C LEU A 94 -8.41 7.12 6.19
N THR A 95 -8.29 7.75 7.36
CA THR A 95 -7.02 8.28 7.88
C THR A 95 -6.74 7.59 9.20
N VAL A 96 -5.68 6.79 9.25
CA VAL A 96 -5.30 6.03 10.44
C VAL A 96 -4.29 6.86 11.23
N THR A 97 -4.66 7.26 12.44
CA THR A 97 -3.81 7.93 13.42
C THR A 97 -3.55 6.99 14.59
N GLU A 98 -2.55 7.29 15.43
CA GLU A 98 -2.24 6.48 16.63
C GLU A 98 -3.45 6.33 17.58
N GLU A 99 -4.37 7.28 17.55
CA GLU A 99 -5.57 7.35 18.39
C GLU A 99 -6.75 6.52 17.84
N ASN A 100 -6.76 6.20 16.54
CA ASN A 100 -7.92 5.61 15.85
C ASN A 100 -7.63 4.20 15.27
N ILE A 101 -6.58 3.54 15.76
CA ILE A 101 -6.31 2.14 15.43
C ILE A 101 -7.22 1.26 16.29
N THR A 102 -8.20 0.61 15.67
CA THR A 102 -8.93 -0.50 16.29
C THR A 102 -7.93 -1.58 16.65
N ARG A 103 -7.55 -1.67 17.93
CA ARG A 103 -6.83 -2.82 18.47
C ARG A 103 -7.82 -3.97 18.49
N ILE A 104 -7.99 -4.62 17.34
CA ILE A 104 -8.70 -5.90 17.30
C ILE A 104 -7.81 -6.87 18.08
N LYS A 105 -8.05 -6.99 19.39
CA LYS A 105 -7.69 -8.20 20.12
C LYS A 105 -8.45 -9.29 19.38
N TRP A 106 -7.71 -10.14 18.69
CA TRP A 106 -8.15 -11.28 17.88
C TRP A 106 -9.61 -11.69 18.08
N LEU A 107 -10.34 -11.87 16.97
CA LEU A 107 -11.63 -12.57 16.95
C LEU A 107 -11.48 -13.87 17.74
N GLN A 108 -12.16 -13.94 18.88
CA GLN A 108 -12.34 -15.15 19.67
C GLN A 108 -13.47 -15.98 19.07
#